data_AF-A0A2E6CLT0-F1
#
_entry.id   AF-A0A2E6CLT0-F1
#
_cell.length_a   1.000
_cell.length_b   1.000
_cell.length_c   1.000
_cell.angle_alpha   90.00
_cell.angle_beta   90.00
_cell.angle_gamma   90.00
#
_symmetry.space_group_name_H-M   'P 1'
#
loop_
_entity.id
_entity.type
_entity.pdbx_description
1 polymer ?
#
loop_
_entity_poly.entity_id
_entity_poly.type
_entity_poly.pdbx_seq_one_letter_code
_entity_poly.pdbx_strand_id
1 'polypeptide(L)'
;MIIVTAVLSFETEADRDAAVAATAKVQKATRDEESGCLAYCFAADPSEPNHIQVYELWTDPESLAAHFDHPNYAAMVEILHSCSGYLASDNRLYLADDRGPVYGEGGKFRFDAVSDHQSGD
;
A
#
# COMPACT_ATOMS: atom_id res chain seq x y z
N MET A 1 7.57 -9.74 -6.77
CA MET A 1 6.75 -9.14 -5.69
C MET A 1 5.61 -8.35 -6.31
N ILE A 2 4.56 -8.09 -5.56
CA ILE A 2 3.43 -7.27 -6.01
C ILE A 2 3.33 -6.06 -5.09
N ILE A 3 3.21 -4.87 -5.69
CA ILE A 3 2.98 -3.63 -4.98
C ILE A 3 1.57 -3.17 -5.31
N VAL A 4 0.78 -2.86 -4.27
CA VAL A 4 -0.49 -2.14 -4.42
C VAL A 4 -0.29 -0.74 -3.88
N THR A 5 -0.72 0.25 -4.65
CA THR A 5 -0.78 1.65 -4.21
C THR A 5 -2.18 2.16 -4.40
N ALA A 6 -2.69 2.95 -3.46
CA ALA A 6 -3.94 3.67 -3.67
C ALA A 6 -3.92 5.05 -3.05
N VAL A 7 -4.77 5.93 -3.58
CA VAL A 7 -5.12 7.21 -2.94
C VAL A 7 -6.58 7.13 -2.56
N LEU A 8 -6.88 7.32 -1.27
CA LEU A 8 -8.25 7.50 -0.78
C LEU A 8 -8.43 8.98 -0.47
N SER A 9 -9.52 9.57 -0.95
CA SER A 9 -9.83 10.97 -0.72
C SER A 9 -11.05 11.16 0.18
N PHE A 10 -10.98 12.20 1.01
CA PHE A 10 -12.01 12.55 1.97
C PHE A 10 -12.45 14.02 1.83
N GLU A 11 -13.64 14.36 2.33
CA GLU A 11 -14.15 15.74 2.32
C GLU A 11 -13.29 16.67 3.19
N THR A 12 -12.80 16.18 4.32
CA THR A 12 -12.00 16.95 5.27
C THR A 12 -10.81 16.16 5.82
N GLU A 13 -9.79 16.88 6.30
CA GLU A 13 -8.67 16.31 7.05
C GLU A 13 -9.13 15.57 8.31
N ALA A 14 -10.18 16.05 8.99
CA ALA A 14 -10.72 15.39 10.18
C ALA A 14 -11.34 14.03 9.86
N ASP A 15 -12.07 13.91 8.74
CA ASP A 15 -12.61 12.64 8.24
C ASP A 15 -11.48 11.67 7.86
N ARG A 16 -10.46 12.17 7.17
CA ARG A 16 -9.25 11.44 6.82
C ARG A 16 -8.55 10.88 8.06
N ASP A 17 -8.32 11.72 9.07
CA ASP A 17 -7.66 11.33 10.32
C ASP A 17 -8.45 10.26 11.09
N ALA A 18 -9.78 10.40 11.12
CA ALA A 18 -10.66 9.39 11.70
C ALA A 18 -10.55 8.04 10.98
N ALA A 19 -10.46 8.03 9.65
CA ALA A 19 -10.27 6.82 8.85
C ALA A 19 -8.89 6.16 9.09
N VAL A 20 -7.81 6.95 9.17
CA VAL A 20 -6.48 6.43 9.53
C VAL A 20 -6.52 5.76 10.90
N ALA A 21 -7.13 6.40 11.90
CA ALA A 21 -7.24 5.84 13.24
C ALA A 21 -8.10 4.57 13.29
N ALA A 22 -9.24 4.56 12.58
CA ALA A 22 -10.19 3.44 12.58
C ALA A 22 -9.61 2.17 11.95
N THR A 23 -8.79 2.31 10.91
CA THR A 23 -8.24 1.17 10.16
C THR A 23 -6.98 0.56 10.79
N ALA A 24 -6.36 1.22 11.77
CA ALA A 24 -5.07 0.80 12.32
C ALA A 24 -5.03 -0.66 12.83
N LYS A 25 -6.11 -1.12 13.48
CA LYS A 25 -6.18 -2.50 14.00
C LYS A 25 -6.27 -3.55 12.89
N VAL A 26 -7.12 -3.34 11.90
CA VAL A 26 -7.26 -4.28 10.77
C VAL A 26 -6.00 -4.29 9.92
N GLN A 27 -5.34 -3.14 9.73
CA GLN A 27 -4.03 -3.10 9.07
C GLN A 27 -2.97 -3.94 9.77
N LYS A 28 -2.98 -3.96 11.12
CA LYS A 28 -2.08 -4.84 11.88
C LYS A 28 -2.46 -6.31 11.72
N ALA A 29 -3.76 -6.63 11.83
CA ALA A 29 -4.24 -7.99 11.66
C ALA A 29 -3.89 -8.55 10.27
N THR A 30 -4.07 -7.78 9.20
CA THR A 30 -3.64 -8.18 7.84
C THR A 30 -2.17 -8.55 7.79
N ARG A 31 -1.28 -7.78 8.40
CA ARG A 31 0.17 -8.08 8.41
C ARG A 31 0.52 -9.30 9.26
N ASP A 32 -0.20 -9.53 10.34
CA ASP A 32 0.10 -10.61 11.29
C ASP A 32 -0.49 -11.96 10.83
N GLU A 33 -1.63 -11.94 10.14
CA GLU A 33 -2.47 -13.11 9.90
C GLU A 33 -2.48 -13.55 8.43
N GLU A 34 -2.25 -12.64 7.49
CA GLU A 34 -2.34 -12.94 6.07
C GLU A 34 -0.97 -13.35 5.51
N SER A 35 -0.90 -14.58 5.00
CA SER A 35 0.32 -15.10 4.40
C SER A 35 0.75 -14.24 3.22
N GLY A 36 2.06 -13.99 3.11
CA GLY A 36 2.62 -13.22 2.00
C GLY A 36 2.45 -11.70 2.09
N CYS A 37 1.72 -11.18 3.09
CA CYS A 37 1.65 -9.74 3.35
C CYS A 37 2.95 -9.24 4.00
N LEU A 38 3.73 -8.45 3.26
CA LEU A 38 4.97 -7.84 3.75
C LEU A 38 4.76 -6.40 4.26
N ALA A 39 3.80 -5.68 3.69
CA ALA A 39 3.38 -4.36 4.13
C ALA A 39 1.89 -4.14 3.82
N TYR A 40 1.20 -3.40 4.69
CA TYR A 40 -0.21 -3.04 4.50
C TYR A 40 -0.55 -1.75 5.26
N CYS A 41 -0.25 -0.61 4.66
CA CYS A 41 -0.19 0.70 5.33
C CYS A 41 -1.13 1.71 4.68
N PHE A 42 -2.00 2.31 5.48
CA PHE A 42 -2.88 3.41 5.10
C PHE A 42 -2.46 4.61 5.95
N ALA A 43 -1.80 5.59 5.34
CA ALA A 43 -1.20 6.71 6.05
C ALA A 43 -1.68 8.06 5.50
N ALA A 44 -1.79 9.05 6.40
CA ALA A 44 -2.06 10.43 6.04
C ALA A 44 -1.00 10.98 5.07
N ASP A 45 -1.45 11.56 3.96
CA ASP A 45 -0.59 12.38 3.11
C ASP A 45 -0.31 13.73 3.81
N PRO A 46 0.96 14.11 4.04
CA PRO A 46 1.31 15.37 4.70
C PRO A 46 1.21 16.59 3.76
N SER A 47 1.14 16.39 2.45
CA SER A 47 1.04 17.46 1.45
C SER A 47 -0.38 17.65 0.91
N GLU A 48 -1.20 16.60 0.98
CA GLU A 48 -2.62 16.65 0.61
C GLU A 48 -3.49 16.27 1.85
N PRO A 49 -3.93 17.24 2.66
CA PRO A 49 -4.52 16.99 3.98
C PRO A 49 -5.75 16.06 3.99
N ASN A 50 -6.44 15.96 2.86
CA ASN A 50 -7.64 15.16 2.70
C ASN A 50 -7.37 13.76 2.13
N HIS A 51 -6.10 13.38 1.93
CA HIS A 51 -5.73 12.11 1.32
C HIS A 51 -5.12 11.12 2.31
N ILE A 52 -5.39 9.84 2.06
CA ILE A 52 -4.62 8.70 2.56
C ILE A 52 -3.86 8.10 1.38
N GLN A 53 -2.56 7.87 1.59
CA GLN A 53 -1.74 7.01 0.75
C GLN A 53 -1.79 5.58 1.27
N VAL A 54 -2.12 4.64 0.38
CA VAL A 54 -2.11 3.21 0.65
C VAL A 54 -0.88 2.59 0.01
N TYR A 55 -0.17 1.78 0.78
CA TYR A 55 0.96 0.99 0.31
C TYR A 55 0.85 -0.43 0.85
N GLU A 56 0.77 -1.38 -0.08
CA GLU A 56 0.80 -2.81 0.23
C GLU A 56 1.92 -3.48 -0.55
N LEU A 57 2.52 -4.50 0.08
CA LEU A 57 3.56 -5.30 -0.53
C LEU A 57 3.25 -6.77 -0.28
N TRP A 58 3.19 -7.55 -1.37
CA TRP A 58 2.83 -8.96 -1.36
C TRP A 58 3.91 -9.81 -2.03
N THR A 59 4.13 -11.03 -1.51
CA THR A 59 5.14 -11.96 -2.02
C THR A 59 4.77 -12.50 -3.40
N ASP A 60 3.51 -12.91 -3.57
CA ASP A 60 3.02 -13.67 -4.73
C ASP A 60 1.53 -13.45 -5.03
N PRO A 61 1.07 -13.75 -6.26
CA PRO A 61 -0.32 -13.56 -6.66
C PRO A 61 -1.33 -14.38 -5.86
N GLU A 62 -0.97 -15.59 -5.41
CA GLU A 62 -1.86 -16.46 -4.65
C GLU A 62 -2.19 -15.86 -3.28
N SER A 63 -1.19 -15.31 -2.60
CA SER A 63 -1.34 -14.59 -1.33
C SER A 63 -2.21 -13.35 -1.49
N LEU A 64 -1.97 -12.55 -2.53
CA LEU A 64 -2.81 -11.38 -2.81
C LEU A 64 -4.23 -11.76 -3.23
N ALA A 65 -4.42 -12.85 -3.97
CA ALA A 65 -5.77 -13.32 -4.30
C ALA A 65 -6.53 -13.74 -3.03
N ALA A 66 -5.87 -14.45 -2.12
CA ALA A 66 -6.44 -14.86 -0.84
C ALA A 66 -6.82 -13.67 0.06
N HIS A 67 -6.09 -12.56 -0.03
CA HIS A 67 -6.40 -11.31 0.69
C HIS A 67 -7.84 -10.86 0.45
N PHE A 68 -8.30 -10.85 -0.81
CA PHE A 68 -9.63 -10.36 -1.17
C PHE A 68 -10.78 -11.22 -0.63
N ASP A 69 -10.50 -12.47 -0.26
CA ASP A 69 -11.45 -13.38 0.39
C ASP A 69 -11.27 -13.43 1.92
N HIS A 70 -10.25 -12.74 2.47
CA HIS A 70 -9.92 -12.80 3.89
C HIS A 70 -10.87 -11.94 4.75
N PRO A 71 -11.24 -12.38 5.98
CA PRO A 71 -12.08 -11.58 6.87
C PRO A 71 -11.56 -10.17 7.17
N ASN A 72 -10.23 -9.99 7.20
CA ASN A 72 -9.62 -8.67 7.41
C ASN A 72 -9.88 -7.71 6.24
N TYR A 73 -9.91 -8.19 4.99
CA TYR A 73 -10.29 -7.36 3.85
C TYR A 73 -11.75 -6.92 3.94
N ALA A 74 -12.66 -7.85 4.27
CA ALA A 74 -14.07 -7.53 4.50
C ALA A 74 -14.25 -6.50 5.63
N ALA A 75 -13.51 -6.65 6.74
CA ALA A 75 -13.53 -5.70 7.85
C ALA A 75 -12.97 -4.32 7.46
N MET A 76 -11.91 -4.26 6.63
CA MET A 76 -11.38 -3.00 6.10
C MET A 76 -12.43 -2.27 5.27
N VAL A 77 -13.10 -2.98 4.35
CA VAL A 77 -14.17 -2.41 3.52
C VAL A 77 -15.32 -1.89 4.39
N GLU A 78 -15.75 -2.64 5.40
CA GLU A 78 -16.79 -2.21 6.34
C GLU A 78 -16.39 -0.94 7.09
N ILE A 79 -15.17 -0.87 7.61
CA ILE A 79 -14.66 0.32 8.30
C ILE A 79 -14.70 1.54 7.36
N LEU A 80 -14.16 1.42 6.14
CA LEU A 80 -14.12 2.54 5.19
C LEU A 80 -15.52 3.00 4.75
N HIS A 81 -16.47 2.08 4.54
CA HIS A 81 -17.87 2.44 4.26
C HIS A 81 -18.56 3.16 5.42
N SER A 82 -18.09 2.95 6.65
CA SER A 82 -18.60 3.62 7.84
C SER A 82 -17.95 4.99 8.11
N CYS A 83 -16.85 5.31 7.42
CA CYS A 83 -16.17 6.59 7.58
C CYS A 83 -16.97 7.72 6.94
N SER A 84 -17.16 8.81 7.69
CA SER A 84 -17.67 10.07 7.14
C SER A 84 -16.75 10.62 6.06
N GLY A 85 -17.33 11.36 5.12
CA GLY A 85 -16.58 12.15 4.15
C GLY A 85 -15.77 11.35 3.13
N TYR A 86 -15.85 10.01 3.06
CA TYR A 86 -15.17 9.24 2.02
C TYR A 86 -15.70 9.62 0.62
N LEU A 87 -14.79 9.97 -0.30
CA LEU A 87 -15.13 10.42 -1.64
C LEU A 87 -14.80 9.38 -2.71
N ALA A 88 -13.55 8.92 -2.74
CA ALA A 88 -13.09 8.01 -3.79
C ALA A 88 -11.86 7.21 -3.35
N SER A 89 -11.56 6.17 -4.12
CA SER A 89 -10.31 5.43 -4.08
C SER A 89 -9.82 5.14 -5.50
N ASP A 90 -8.58 5.53 -5.82
CA ASP A 90 -7.88 5.12 -7.05
C ASP A 90 -6.80 4.11 -6.69
N ASN A 91 -6.91 2.88 -7.20
CA ASN A 91 -6.06 1.75 -6.84
C ASN A 91 -5.22 1.32 -8.04
N ARG A 92 -3.95 1.02 -7.81
CA ARG A 92 -3.01 0.53 -8.83
C ARG A 92 -2.25 -0.66 -8.28
N LEU A 93 -2.00 -1.62 -9.16
CA LEU A 93 -1.22 -2.81 -8.88
C LEU A 93 -0.04 -2.85 -9.85
N TYR A 94 1.13 -3.17 -9.31
CA TYR A 94 2.37 -3.33 -10.07
C TYR A 94 3.00 -4.67 -9.74
N LEU A 95 3.37 -5.43 -10.78
CA LEU A 95 4.31 -6.52 -10.63
C LEU A 95 5.72 -5.91 -10.67
N ALA A 96 6.54 -6.22 -9.66
CA ALA A 96 7.87 -5.67 -9.51
C ALA A 96 8.90 -6.74 -9.16
N ASP A 97 10.14 -6.49 -9.60
CA ASP A 97 11.32 -7.26 -9.23
C ASP A 97 12.06 -6.55 -8.10
N ASP A 98 12.54 -7.31 -7.11
CA ASP A 98 13.47 -6.76 -6.12
C ASP A 98 14.86 -6.63 -6.77
N ARG A 99 15.27 -5.39 -7.05
CA ARG A 99 16.58 -5.06 -7.61
C ARG A 99 17.60 -4.64 -6.55
N GLY A 100 17.29 -4.95 -5.28
CA GLY A 100 18.12 -4.66 -4.12
C GLY A 100 18.01 -3.21 -3.62
N PRO A 101 18.93 -2.77 -2.75
CA PRO A 101 18.85 -1.46 -2.11
C PRO A 101 19.03 -0.31 -3.11
N VAL A 102 18.43 0.84 -2.79
CA VAL A 102 18.55 2.09 -3.57
C VAL A 102 19.98 2.63 -3.58
N TYR A 103 20.71 2.49 -2.46
CA TYR A 103 22.05 3.03 -2.29
C TYR A 103 23.12 1.93 -2.31
N GLY A 104 24.22 2.19 -3.01
CA GLY A 104 25.42 1.36 -3.06
C GLY A 104 26.55 1.91 -2.18
N GLU A 105 27.79 1.63 -2.57
CA GLU A 105 28.98 2.08 -1.85
C GLU A 105 28.98 3.61 -1.66
N GLY A 106 29.32 4.06 -0.45
CA GLY A 106 29.36 5.48 -0.10
C GLY A 106 28.01 6.19 -0.12
N GLY A 107 26.89 5.45 -0.09
CA GLY A 107 25.54 6.03 -0.07
C GLY A 107 25.08 6.60 -1.41
N LYS A 108 25.77 6.26 -2.51
CA LYS A 108 25.42 6.74 -3.84
C LYS A 108 24.25 5.96 -4.43
N PHE A 109 23.39 6.65 -5.18
CA PHE A 109 22.30 6.02 -5.91
C PHE A 109 22.82 4.98 -6.92
N ARG A 110 22.16 3.82 -6.97
CA ARG A 110 22.45 2.73 -7.90
C ARG A 110 21.68 2.88 -9.21
N PHE A 111 22.31 3.51 -10.21
CA PHE A 111 21.73 3.61 -11.55
C PHE A 111 21.55 2.25 -12.23
N ASP A 112 22.43 1.28 -11.95
CA ASP A 112 22.32 -0.11 -12.41
C ASP A 112 21.03 -0.80 -11.95
N ALA A 113 20.47 -0.40 -10.80
CA ALA A 113 19.25 -0.99 -10.27
C ALA A 113 17.98 -0.57 -11.04
N VAL A 114 18.02 0.56 -11.76
CA VAL A 114 16.85 1.16 -12.42
C VAL A 114 16.98 1.24 -13.94
N SER A 115 18.09 0.76 -14.49
CA SER A 115 18.31 0.66 -15.93
C SER A 115 18.31 -0.81 -16.32
N ASP A 116 17.47 -1.17 -17.28
CA ASP A 116 17.65 -2.45 -17.96
C ASP A 116 18.96 -2.33 -18.75
N HIS A 117 19.94 -3.18 -18.46
CA HIS A 117 21.18 -3.24 -19.23
C HIS A 117 20.83 -3.69 -20.65
N GLN A 118 20.51 -2.77 -21.56
CA GLN A 118 20.66 -3.03 -22.99
C GLN A 118 22.16 -3.01 -23.31
N SER A 119 22.85 -4.07 -22.89
CA SER A 119 24.06 -4.50 -23.58
C SER A 119 23.58 -4.89 -24.98
N GLY A 120 23.93 -4.07 -25.97
CA GLY A 120 23.59 -4.32 -27.36
C GLY A 120 24.08 -5.69 -27.83
N ASP A 121 23.30 -6.28 -28.72
CA ASP A 121 23.73 -7.26 -29.71
C ASP A 121 23.19 -6.80 -31.07
#